data_AF-A0A8T3NEP4-F1
#
_entry.id   AF-A0A8T3NEP4-F1
#
_cell.length_a   1.000
_cell.length_b   1.000
_cell.length_c   1.000
_cell.angle_alpha   90.00
_cell.angle_beta   90.00
_cell.angle_gamma   90.00
#
_symmetry.space_group_name_H-M   'P 1'
#
loop_
_entity.id
_entity.type
_entity.pdbx_description
1 polymer ?
#
loop_
_entity_poly.entity_id
_entity_poly.type
_entity_poly.pdbx_seq_one_letter_code
_entity_poly.pdbx_strand_id
1 'polypeptide(L)'
;VDERVREHLATDELSIGDYVLTGGELAAMVVIDAVARLLPGVLGAEESTGEESHSQGLLEYPHYTRPPEFGGSTVPDILLSGHHAEIARWRRQQSLLRTAHRRPDLLTDEHLDEMRRSGLLAADRTDPPAAETV
;
A
#
# COMPACT_ATOMS: atom_id res chain seq x y z
N VAL A 1 -31.51 -10.79 -0.12
CA VAL A 1 -32.31 -10.39 1.07
C VAL A 1 -33.54 -9.64 0.57
N ASP A 2 -34.66 -9.64 1.30
CA ASP A 2 -35.86 -8.85 0.93
C ASP A 2 -35.55 -7.35 0.99
N GLU A 3 -36.02 -6.57 0.02
CA GLU A 3 -35.69 -5.14 -0.10
C GLU A 3 -36.16 -4.32 1.12
N ARG A 4 -37.25 -4.72 1.78
CA ARG A 4 -37.75 -4.02 2.98
C ARG A 4 -36.79 -4.11 4.17
N VAL A 5 -35.93 -5.12 4.19
CA VAL A 5 -34.84 -5.19 5.18
C VAL A 5 -33.82 -4.10 4.89
N ARG A 6 -33.51 -3.83 3.62
CA ARG A 6 -32.60 -2.73 3.24
C ARG A 6 -33.24 -1.37 3.51
N GLU A 7 -34.51 -1.20 3.14
CA GLU A 7 -35.22 0.08 3.30
C GLU A 7 -35.52 0.46 4.75
N HIS A 8 -35.64 -0.51 5.66
CA HIS A 8 -36.16 -0.25 7.01
C HIS A 8 -35.31 -0.77 8.17
N LEU A 9 -34.37 -1.71 7.94
CA LEU A 9 -33.59 -2.34 9.01
C LEU A 9 -32.08 -2.15 8.85
N ALA A 10 -31.56 -2.19 7.62
CA ALA A 10 -30.16 -1.92 7.36
C ALA A 10 -29.88 -0.41 7.52
N THR A 11 -28.73 -0.08 8.14
CA THR A 11 -28.27 1.30 8.26
C THR A 11 -27.35 1.67 7.10
N ASP A 12 -26.46 0.75 6.73
CA ASP A 12 -25.44 0.95 5.71
C ASP A 12 -25.34 -0.29 4.82
N GLU A 13 -24.86 -0.06 3.61
CA GLU A 13 -24.48 -1.10 2.67
C GLU A 13 -23.01 -0.93 2.30
N LEU A 14 -22.25 -2.01 2.36
CA LEU A 14 -20.82 -2.00 2.12
C LEU A 14 -20.45 -3.06 1.09
N SER A 15 -19.67 -2.64 0.09
CA SER A 15 -19.01 -3.54 -0.85
C SER A 15 -17.51 -3.59 -0.53
N ILE A 16 -16.91 -4.79 -0.65
CA ILE A 16 -15.46 -4.98 -0.53
C ILE A 16 -14.75 -5.01 -1.90
N GLY A 17 -15.50 -4.77 -2.99
CA GLY A 17 -14.95 -4.58 -4.34
C GLY A 17 -15.94 -4.91 -5.46
N ASP A 18 -15.53 -4.62 -6.70
CA ASP A 18 -16.38 -4.72 -7.88
C ASP A 18 -16.41 -6.16 -8.45
N TYR A 19 -16.95 -7.08 -7.66
CA TYR A 19 -17.14 -8.49 -8.03
C TYR A 19 -18.29 -9.13 -7.24
N VAL A 20 -18.76 -10.30 -7.68
CA VAL A 20 -19.90 -11.01 -7.07
C VAL A 20 -19.41 -12.23 -6.31
N LEU A 21 -19.85 -12.37 -5.06
CA LEU A 21 -19.63 -13.56 -4.22
C LEU A 21 -20.92 -14.36 -4.05
N THR A 22 -20.80 -15.62 -3.61
CA THR A 22 -21.95 -16.50 -3.35
C THR A 22 -22.74 -16.11 -2.09
N GLY A 23 -22.12 -15.37 -1.18
CA GLY A 23 -22.67 -14.96 0.11
C GLY A 23 -21.87 -13.81 0.74
N GLY A 24 -22.39 -13.26 1.84
CA GLY A 24 -21.81 -12.09 2.52
C GLY A 24 -20.79 -12.41 3.62
N GLU A 25 -20.58 -13.69 3.94
CA GLU A 25 -19.76 -14.14 5.06
C GLU A 25 -18.28 -13.74 4.89
N LEU A 26 -17.73 -13.90 3.68
CA LEU A 26 -16.37 -13.48 3.37
C LEU A 26 -16.21 -11.96 3.49
N ALA A 27 -17.18 -11.20 2.99
CA ALA A 27 -17.17 -9.73 3.12
C ALA A 27 -17.21 -9.28 4.58
N ALA A 28 -18.08 -9.90 5.38
CA ALA A 28 -18.15 -9.64 6.82
C ALA A 28 -16.82 -9.95 7.52
N MET A 29 -16.18 -11.09 7.22
CA MET A 29 -14.89 -11.45 7.79
C MET A 29 -13.76 -10.48 7.39
N VAL A 30 -13.74 -10.01 6.14
CA VAL A 30 -12.78 -9.00 5.68
C VAL A 30 -12.94 -7.70 6.45
N VAL A 31 -14.18 -7.22 6.64
CA VAL A 31 -14.43 -6.00 7.44
C VAL A 31 -14.03 -6.20 8.90
N ILE A 32 -14.39 -7.33 9.50
CA ILE A 32 -14.03 -7.64 10.89
C ILE A 32 -12.51 -7.63 11.06
N ASP A 33 -11.75 -8.30 10.18
CA ASP A 33 -10.29 -8.33 10.25
C ASP A 33 -9.69 -6.93 10.10
N ALA A 34 -10.12 -6.18 9.07
CA ALA A 34 -9.61 -4.84 8.80
C ALA A 34 -9.86 -3.87 9.96
N VAL A 35 -11.02 -3.92 10.60
CA VAL A 35 -11.40 -3.05 11.73
C VAL A 35 -10.78 -3.52 13.04
N ALA A 36 -10.79 -4.82 13.32
CA ALA A 36 -10.27 -5.37 14.59
C ALA A 36 -8.78 -5.07 14.77
N ARG A 37 -8.00 -5.06 13.68
CA ARG A 37 -6.58 -4.68 13.68
C ARG A 37 -6.32 -3.26 14.19
N LEU A 38 -7.31 -2.35 14.11
CA LEU A 38 -7.18 -0.98 14.60
C LEU A 38 -7.43 -0.86 16.11
N LEU A 39 -7.87 -1.93 16.77
CA LEU A 39 -8.11 -1.92 18.21
C LEU A 39 -6.79 -2.02 18.98
N PRO A 40 -6.60 -1.23 20.07
CA PRO A 40 -5.41 -1.31 20.89
C PRO A 40 -5.14 -2.72 21.41
N GLY A 41 -3.88 -3.16 21.34
CA GLY A 41 -3.45 -4.47 21.82
C GLY A 41 -3.74 -5.66 20.89
N VAL A 42 -4.39 -5.45 19.73
CA VAL A 42 -4.55 -6.51 18.72
C VAL A 42 -3.26 -6.70 17.92
N LEU A 43 -2.67 -5.59 17.46
CA LEU A 43 -1.37 -5.62 16.80
C LEU A 43 -0.27 -5.47 17.86
N GLY A 44 0.63 -6.44 17.93
CA GLY A 44 1.74 -6.45 18.90
C GLY A 44 2.79 -5.34 18.70
N ALA A 45 2.78 -4.69 17.54
CA ALA A 45 3.63 -3.54 17.23
C ALA A 45 2.77 -2.42 16.60
N GLU A 46 2.33 -1.47 17.43
CA GLU A 46 1.44 -0.37 17.04
C GLU A 46 2.01 0.48 15.88
N GLU A 47 3.33 0.63 15.85
CA GLU A 47 4.09 1.38 14.83
C GLU A 47 3.95 0.80 13.42
N SER A 48 3.63 -0.51 13.29
CA SER A 48 3.55 -1.18 11.99
C SER A 48 2.43 -0.64 11.10
N THR A 49 1.34 -0.15 11.69
CA THR A 49 0.17 0.33 10.91
C THR A 49 0.46 1.62 10.12
N GLY A 50 1.43 2.42 10.56
CA GLY A 50 1.78 3.68 9.93
C GLY A 50 2.61 3.55 8.65
N GLU A 51 3.20 2.37 8.40
CA GLU A 51 4.01 2.10 7.21
C GLU A 51 3.32 1.17 6.19
N GLU A 52 2.14 0.65 6.51
CA GLU A 52 1.36 -0.24 5.65
C GLU A 52 0.85 0.47 4.39
N SER A 53 0.49 -0.31 3.38
CA SER A 53 -0.18 0.21 2.19
C SER A 53 -1.44 0.99 2.57
N HIS A 54 -1.67 2.10 1.86
CA HIS A 54 -2.78 3.03 2.04
C HIS A 54 -2.73 3.92 3.29
N SER A 55 -1.86 3.65 4.27
CA SER A 55 -1.70 4.51 5.48
C SER A 55 -1.34 5.96 5.14
N GLN A 56 -0.49 6.16 4.14
CA GLN A 56 -0.07 7.46 3.60
C GLN A 56 -0.56 7.69 2.16
N GLY A 57 -1.62 6.98 1.75
CA GLY A 57 -2.11 7.05 0.36
C GLY A 57 -1.16 6.42 -0.67
N LEU A 58 -0.12 5.69 -0.25
CA LEU A 58 0.82 4.99 -1.14
C LEU A 58 0.82 3.49 -0.87
N LEU A 59 1.30 2.71 -1.84
CA LEU A 59 1.64 1.31 -1.64
C LEU A 59 2.94 1.17 -0.86
N GLU A 60 3.00 0.16 0.01
CA GLU A 60 4.18 -0.12 0.83
C GLU A 60 5.39 -0.54 -0.02
N TYR A 61 6.60 -0.21 0.46
CA TYR A 61 7.87 -0.53 -0.18
C TYR A 61 8.17 -2.05 -0.21
N PRO A 62 9.11 -2.54 -1.04
CA PRO A 62 9.52 -3.94 -1.03
C PRO A 62 10.29 -4.31 0.25
N HIS A 63 9.92 -5.44 0.84
CA HIS A 63 10.59 -6.02 2.00
C HIS A 63 11.54 -7.14 1.59
N TYR A 64 12.66 -7.21 2.29
CA TYR A 64 13.69 -8.22 2.10
C TYR A 64 14.02 -8.87 3.44
N THR A 65 14.31 -10.16 3.42
CA THR A 65 14.73 -10.92 4.60
C THR A 65 15.90 -11.81 4.24
N ARG A 66 16.47 -12.49 5.24
CA ARG A 66 17.56 -13.44 5.03
C ARG A 66 17.11 -14.61 4.16
N PRO A 67 18.00 -15.19 3.33
CA PRO A 67 19.42 -14.84 3.15
C PRO A 67 19.65 -13.61 2.24
N PRO A 68 20.84 -12.97 2.29
CA PRO A 68 21.17 -11.81 1.43
C PRO A 68 21.14 -12.07 -0.07
N GLU A 69 21.33 -13.33 -0.48
CA GLU A 69 21.18 -13.77 -1.86
C GLU A 69 20.26 -14.99 -1.89
N PHE A 70 19.22 -14.93 -2.73
CA PHE A 70 18.28 -16.02 -2.93
C PHE A 70 17.99 -16.19 -4.41
N GLY A 71 18.33 -17.36 -4.97
CA GLY A 71 18.07 -17.67 -6.39
C GLY A 71 18.75 -16.70 -7.37
N GLY A 72 19.94 -16.20 -7.05
CA GLY A 72 20.66 -15.20 -7.86
C GLY A 72 20.14 -13.77 -7.74
N SER A 73 19.13 -13.52 -6.90
CA SER A 73 18.66 -12.17 -6.56
C SER A 73 19.26 -11.73 -5.23
N THR A 74 19.88 -10.55 -5.20
CA THR A 74 20.50 -9.97 -4.01
C THR A 74 19.61 -8.93 -3.34
N VAL A 75 19.71 -8.84 -2.02
CA VAL A 75 19.14 -7.73 -1.24
C VAL A 75 19.86 -6.43 -1.65
N PRO A 76 19.15 -5.32 -1.89
CA PRO A 76 19.78 -4.04 -2.18
C PRO A 76 20.83 -3.64 -1.13
N ASP A 77 22.02 -3.27 -1.57
CA ASP A 77 23.15 -2.94 -0.68
C ASP A 77 22.81 -1.88 0.37
N ILE A 78 21.94 -0.93 0.02
CA ILE A 78 21.49 0.11 0.94
C ILE A 78 20.78 -0.46 2.17
N LEU A 79 20.05 -1.57 2.03
CA LEU A 79 19.38 -2.25 3.14
C LEU A 79 20.36 -3.02 4.02
N LEU A 80 21.57 -3.30 3.52
CA LEU A 80 22.65 -3.95 4.26
C LEU A 80 23.60 -2.95 4.93
N SER A 81 23.48 -1.66 4.60
CA SER A 81 24.41 -0.62 5.02
C SER A 81 24.30 -0.20 6.50
N GLY A 82 23.15 -0.45 7.14
CA GLY A 82 22.86 0.06 8.49
C GLY A 82 22.61 1.58 8.55
N HIS A 83 22.64 2.30 7.41
CA HIS A 83 22.36 3.74 7.37
C HIS A 83 20.85 4.01 7.40
N HIS A 84 20.27 4.10 8.60
CA HIS A 84 18.83 4.27 8.79
C HIS A 84 18.20 5.41 7.97
N ALA A 85 18.86 6.56 7.85
CA ALA A 85 18.35 7.69 7.08
C ALA A 85 18.26 7.38 5.57
N GLU A 86 19.30 6.75 5.01
CA GLU A 86 19.30 6.36 3.59
C GLU A 86 18.35 5.20 3.32
N ILE A 87 18.18 4.28 4.27
CA ILE A 87 17.18 3.20 4.19
C ILE A 87 15.77 3.81 4.18
N ALA A 88 15.46 4.74 5.07
CA ALA A 88 14.15 5.41 5.10
C ALA A 88 13.87 6.17 3.79
N ARG A 89 14.87 6.90 3.29
CA ARG A 89 14.80 7.58 1.98
C ARG A 89 14.53 6.59 0.85
N TRP A 90 15.26 5.49 0.79
CA TRP A 90 15.09 4.46 -0.22
C TRP A 90 13.69 3.83 -0.14
N ARG A 91 13.20 3.51 1.07
CA ARG A 91 11.85 2.96 1.29
C ARG A 91 10.77 3.91 0.76
N ARG A 92 10.86 5.20 1.07
CA ARG A 92 9.93 6.22 0.57
C ARG A 92 9.95 6.30 -0.96
N GLN A 93 11.14 6.31 -1.57
CA GLN A 93 11.29 6.33 -3.03
C GLN A 93 10.68 5.08 -3.69
N GLN A 94 10.90 3.89 -3.12
CA GLN A 94 10.32 2.65 -3.65
C GLN A 94 8.81 2.60 -3.50
N SER A 95 8.25 3.14 -2.41
CA SER A 95 6.80 3.27 -2.21
C SER A 95 6.18 4.16 -3.30
N LEU A 96 6.78 5.32 -3.59
CA LEU A 96 6.35 6.20 -4.68
C LEU A 96 6.42 5.51 -6.05
N LEU A 97 7.56 4.90 -6.37
CA LEU A 97 7.75 4.19 -7.65
C LEU A 97 6.78 3.02 -7.82
N ARG A 98 6.55 2.22 -6.78
CA ARG A 98 5.61 1.10 -6.81
C ARG A 98 4.17 1.58 -7.00
N THR A 99 3.79 2.68 -6.34
CA THR A 99 2.47 3.29 -6.47
C THR A 99 2.27 3.84 -7.88
N ALA A 100 3.22 4.64 -8.37
CA ALA A 100 3.28 5.12 -9.74
C ALA A 100 3.07 4.01 -10.78
N HIS A 101 3.68 2.85 -10.55
CA HIS A 101 3.58 1.74 -11.47
C HIS A 101 2.26 0.96 -11.39
N ARG A 102 1.79 0.64 -10.17
CA ARG A 102 0.67 -0.31 -9.96
C ARG A 102 -0.67 0.36 -9.71
N ARG A 103 -0.66 1.53 -9.10
CA ARG A 103 -1.85 2.30 -8.66
C ARG A 103 -1.59 3.80 -8.85
N PRO A 104 -1.34 4.26 -10.10
CA PRO A 104 -1.09 5.68 -10.36
C PRO A 104 -2.24 6.58 -9.91
N ASP A 105 -3.46 6.03 -9.84
CA ASP A 105 -4.66 6.68 -9.33
C ASP A 105 -4.57 7.11 -7.85
N LEU A 106 -3.65 6.53 -7.07
CA LEU A 106 -3.42 6.91 -5.67
C LEU A 106 -2.44 8.08 -5.52
N LEU A 107 -1.75 8.49 -6.59
CA LEU A 107 -0.81 9.60 -6.52
C LEU A 107 -1.53 10.95 -6.46
N THR A 108 -1.04 11.82 -5.57
CA THR A 108 -1.47 13.21 -5.44
C THR A 108 -0.44 14.14 -6.09
N ASP A 109 -0.80 15.41 -6.31
CA ASP A 109 0.15 16.41 -6.81
C ASP A 109 1.38 16.55 -5.88
N GLU A 110 1.18 16.42 -4.57
CA GLU A 110 2.25 16.43 -3.57
C GLU A 110 3.23 15.26 -3.78
N HIS A 111 2.70 14.06 -4.06
CA HIS A 111 3.53 12.90 -4.38
C HIS A 111 4.34 13.11 -5.67
N LEU A 112 3.74 13.71 -6.70
CA LEU A 112 4.43 14.02 -7.95
C LEU A 112 5.55 15.04 -7.73
N ASP A 113 5.30 16.08 -6.93
CA ASP A 113 6.32 17.08 -6.56
C ASP A 113 7.47 16.48 -5.74
N GLU A 114 7.17 15.54 -4.85
CA GLU A 114 8.19 14.78 -4.12
C GLU A 114 9.04 13.93 -5.06
N MET A 115 8.42 13.25 -6.02
CA MET A 115 9.13 12.47 -7.03
C MET A 115 10.05 13.36 -7.88
N ARG A 116 9.61 14.56 -8.29
CA ARG A 116 10.44 15.53 -9.02
C ARG A 116 11.64 15.99 -8.18
N ARG A 117 11.42 16.40 -6.92
CA ARG A 117 12.49 16.82 -5.99
C ARG A 117 13.50 15.70 -5.73
N SER A 118 13.03 14.45 -5.73
CA SER A 118 13.86 13.27 -5.51
C SER A 118 14.56 12.75 -6.77
N GLY A 119 14.30 13.35 -7.94
CA GLY A 119 14.85 12.92 -9.23
C GLY A 119 14.24 11.64 -9.79
N LEU A 120 13.11 11.18 -9.24
CA LEU A 120 12.37 9.99 -9.71
C LEU A 120 11.45 10.28 -10.91
N LEU A 121 11.15 11.56 -11.14
CA LEU A 121 10.33 12.04 -12.24
C LEU A 121 11.01 13.23 -12.90
N ALA A 122 10.98 13.31 -14.23
CA ALA A 122 11.51 14.47 -14.96
C ALA A 122 10.68 15.74 -14.65
N ALA A 123 11.33 16.91 -14.66
CA ALA A 123 10.71 18.17 -14.26
C ALA A 123 9.53 18.61 -15.15
N ASP A 124 9.51 18.18 -16.42
CA ASP A 124 8.48 18.53 -17.41
C ASP A 124 7.36 17.48 -17.53
N ARG A 125 7.45 16.36 -16.80
CA ARG A 125 6.48 15.26 -16.88
C ARG A 125 5.33 15.42 -15.89
N THR A 126 4.12 15.26 -16.41
CA THR A 126 2.88 15.21 -15.63
C THR A 126 2.52 13.80 -15.20
N ASP A 127 2.95 12.79 -15.97
CA ASP A 127 2.55 11.40 -15.75
C ASP A 127 3.69 10.56 -15.18
N PRO A 128 3.40 9.66 -14.20
CA PRO A 128 4.39 8.76 -13.62
C PRO A 128 5.05 7.85 -14.68
N PRO A 129 6.27 7.35 -14.46
CA PRO A 129 6.92 6.42 -15.39
C PRO A 129 6.07 5.16 -15.54
N ALA A 130 5.56 4.94 -16.75
CA ALA A 130 5.10 3.63 -17.17
C ALA A 130 6.29 2.67 -17.10
N ALA A 131 6.10 1.47 -16.56
CA ALA A 131 7.20 0.52 -16.45
C ALA A 131 7.72 0.15 -17.84
N GLU A 132 9.03 0.34 -18.04
CA GLU A 132 9.75 -0.52 -18.95
C GLU A 132 9.71 -1.93 -18.35
N THR A 133 9.08 -2.84 -19.08
CA THR A 133 8.94 -4.25 -18.73
C THR A 133 10.32 -4.84 -18.42
N VAL A 134 10.52 -5.28 -17.17
CA VAL A 134 11.62 -6.19 -16.80
C VAL A 134 11.22 -7.61 -17.17
#